data_AF-A0A4V3UQK1-F1
#
_entry.id   AF-A0A4V3UQK1-F1
#
_cell.length_a   1.000
_cell.length_b   1.000
_cell.length_c   1.000
_cell.angle_alpha   90.00
_cell.angle_beta   90.00
_cell.angle_gamma   90.00
#
_symmetry.space_group_name_H-M   'P 1'
#
loop_
_entity.id
_entity.type
_entity.pdbx_description
1 polymer ?
#
loop_
_entity_poly.entity_id
_entity_poly.type
_entity_poly.pdbx_seq_one_letter_code
_entity_poly.pdbx_strand_id
1 'polypeptide(L)' 'MSLEGDRAIVHIPGKSSILTKPLQKGQKTNVRRGSLLHESIIGRRVRDRIQAQKGPEYRVTLPTLDEYVVLTPRLVTPV' A
#
# COMPACT_ATOMS: atom_id res chain seq x y z
N MET A 1 2.21 -13.56 1.50
CA MET A 1 3.21 -12.70 2.16
C MET A 1 3.66 -11.70 1.11
N SER A 2 3.84 -10.43 1.44
CA SER A 2 4.28 -9.42 0.47
C SER A 2 5.79 -9.49 0.27
N LEU A 3 6.25 -9.43 -0.98
CA LEU A 3 7.66 -9.48 -1.35
C LEU A 3 8.17 -8.11 -1.82
N GLU A 4 9.49 -8.01 -1.96
CA GLU A 4 10.10 -6.87 -2.63
C GLU A 4 9.71 -6.86 -4.12
N GLY A 5 9.37 -5.69 -4.66
CA GLY A 5 8.83 -5.52 -6.00
C GLY A 5 7.30 -5.56 -6.09
N ASP A 6 6.62 -6.23 -5.15
CA ASP A 6 5.16 -6.30 -5.12
C ASP A 6 4.53 -4.91 -4.93
N ARG A 7 3.28 -4.77 -5.35
CA ARG A 7 2.44 -3.65 -4.90
C ARG A 7 1.48 -4.12 -3.81
N ALA A 8 1.15 -3.22 -2.90
CA ALA A 8 0.21 -3.49 -1.81
C ALA A 8 -0.90 -2.44 -1.77
N ILE A 9 -2.04 -2.83 -1.23
CA ILE A 9 -3.17 -1.94 -0.94
C ILE A 9 -3.13 -1.56 0.52
N VAL A 10 -3.12 -0.27 0.78
CA VAL A 10 -3.28 0.31 2.12
C VAL A 10 -4.73 0.73 2.30
N HIS A 11 -5.44 0.06 3.20
CA HIS A 11 -6.84 0.37 3.51
C HIS A 11 -6.91 1.54 4.49
N ILE A 12 -7.52 2.64 4.07
CA ILE A 12 -7.72 3.83 4.90
C ILE A 12 -9.17 3.84 5.40
N PRO A 13 -9.41 3.74 6.72
CA PRO A 13 -10.77 3.78 7.26
C PRO A 13 -11.51 5.05 6.84
N GLY A 14 -12.70 4.87 6.25
CA GLY A 14 -13.58 5.96 5.81
C GLY A 14 -13.09 6.73 4.58
N LYS A 15 -12.13 6.21 3.80
CA LYS A 15 -11.66 6.80 2.53
C LYS A 15 -11.30 5.73 1.50
N SER A 16 -10.94 6.16 0.29
CA SER A 16 -10.35 5.29 -0.72
C SER A 16 -9.03 4.69 -0.24
N SER A 17 -8.81 3.43 -0.63
CA SER A 17 -7.55 2.74 -0.43
C SER A 17 -6.48 3.29 -1.37
N ILE A 18 -5.21 3.07 -1.01
CA ILE A 18 -4.06 3.54 -1.78
C ILE A 18 -3.27 2.34 -2.29
N LEU A 19 -2.92 2.34 -3.57
CA LEU A 19 -1.94 1.42 -4.14
C LEU A 19 -0.53 1.96 -3.89
N THR A 20 0.33 1.17 -3.25
CA THR A 20 1.72 1.55 -3.05
C THR A 20 2.47 1.60 -4.38
N LYS A 21 3.59 2.31 -4.40
CA LYS A 21 4.65 2.03 -5.39
C LYS A 21 5.16 0.59 -5.19
N PRO A 22 5.92 0.03 -6.14
CA PRO A 22 6.63 -1.22 -5.91
C PRO A 22 7.37 -1.18 -4.57
N LEU A 23 7.16 -2.19 -3.73
CA LEU A 23 7.78 -2.29 -2.42
C LEU A 23 9.28 -2.43 -2.59
N GLN A 24 10.04 -1.61 -1.87
CA GLN A 24 11.49 -1.51 -1.97
C GLN A 24 12.04 -1.14 -0.60
N LYS A 25 13.12 -1.80 -0.17
CA LYS A 25 13.72 -1.52 1.14
C LYS A 25 14.22 -0.07 1.21
N GLY A 26 14.10 0.55 2.39
CA GLY A 26 14.45 1.96 2.61
C GLY A 26 13.46 2.98 2.02
N GLN A 27 12.46 2.54 1.24
CA GLN A 27 11.40 3.40 0.73
C GLN A 27 10.19 3.44 1.66
N LYS A 28 9.34 4.44 1.45
CA LYS A 28 8.12 4.64 2.23
C LYS A 28 6.94 5.03 1.35
N THR A 29 5.76 4.62 1.77
CA THR A 29 4.49 5.10 1.23
C THR A 29 3.91 6.15 2.17
N ASN A 30 3.67 7.35 1.65
CA ASN A 30 3.01 8.40 2.41
C ASN A 30 1.52 8.07 2.53
N VAL A 31 1.01 8.15 3.75
CA VAL A 31 -0.41 7.97 4.06
C VAL A 31 -0.92 9.26 4.68
N ARG A 32 -2.25 9.41 4.80
CA ARG A 32 -2.86 10.63 5.34
C ARG A 32 -2.26 11.05 6.70
N ARG A 33 -2.00 10.08 7.57
CA ARG A 33 -1.39 10.30 8.90
C ARG A 33 -0.10 9.50 9.01
N GLY A 34 1.00 10.13 8.62
CA GLY A 34 2.35 9.58 8.71
C GLY A 34 2.84 8.91 7.43
N SER A 35 3.73 7.94 7.58
CA SER A 35 4.24 7.14 6.47
C SER A 35 4.39 5.69 6.90
N LEU A 36 4.22 4.79 5.94
CA LEU A 36 4.47 3.35 6.10
C LEU A 36 5.80 3.03 5.44
N LEU A 37 6.73 2.52 6.24
CA LEU A 37 8.00 2.02 5.73
C LEU A 37 7.75 0.73 4.93
N HIS A 38 8.36 0.58 3.77
CA HIS A 38 8.14 -0.62 2.95
C HIS A 38 8.72 -1.87 3.62
N GLU A 39 9.80 -1.71 4.38
CA GLU A 39 10.39 -2.76 5.23
C GLU A 39 9.44 -3.30 6.30
N SER A 40 8.45 -2.52 6.76
CA SER A 40 7.43 -3.03 7.68
C SER A 40 6.29 -3.77 6.97
N ILE A 41 6.22 -3.71 5.63
CA ILE A 41 5.24 -4.39 4.78
C ILE A 41 5.83 -5.66 4.16
N ILE A 42 7.07 -5.60 3.66
CA ILE A 42 7.76 -6.73 3.06
C ILE A 42 7.93 -7.83 4.12
N GLY A 43 7.61 -9.07 3.76
CA GLY A 43 7.65 -10.22 4.67
C GLY A 43 6.45 -10.31 5.61
N ARG A 44 5.51 -9.35 5.63
CA ARG A 44 4.27 -9.47 6.41
C ARG A 44 3.23 -10.33 5.72
N ARG A 45 2.31 -10.89 6.51
CA ARG A 45 1.18 -11.64 5.98
C ARG A 45 0.13 -10.68 5.43
N VAL A 46 -0.62 -11.18 4.46
CA VAL A 46 -1.71 -10.44 3.85
C VAL A 46 -2.77 -10.18 4.91
N ARG A 47 -3.27 -8.94 5.01
CA ARG A 47 -4.25 -8.44 6.00
C ARG A 47 -3.68 -8.13 7.39
N ASP A 48 -2.36 -8.22 7.59
CA ASP A 48 -1.74 -7.73 8.82
C ASP A 48 -1.96 -6.22 8.97
N ARG A 49 -1.98 -5.77 10.23
CA ARG A 49 -1.99 -4.35 10.58
C ARG A 49 -0.55 -3.86 10.72
N ILE A 50 -0.28 -2.70 10.13
CA ILE A 50 1.05 -2.09 10.12
C ILE A 50 0.94 -0.69 10.69
N GLN A 51 1.75 -0.44 11.72
CA GLN A 51 1.81 0.85 12.38
C GLN A 51 2.55 1.87 11.49
N ALA A 52 1.93 3.04 11.26
CA ALA A 52 2.61 4.14 10.59
C ALA A 52 3.60 4.83 11.53
N GLN A 53 4.69 5.39 10.98
CA GLN A 53 5.73 6.07 11.77
C GLN A 53 5.19 7.15 12.71
N LYS A 54 4.17 7.89 12.26
CA LYS A 54 3.46 8.91 13.03
C LYS A 54 1.98 8.86 12.68
N GLY A 55 1.25 7.89 13.22
CA GLY A 55 -0.15 7.73 12.88
C GLY A 55 -0.81 6.45 13.41
N PRO A 56 -2.02 6.16 12.93
CA PRO A 56 -2.76 4.95 13.28
C PRO A 56 -2.18 3.72 12.55
N GLU A 57 -2.65 2.54 12.95
CA GLU A 57 -2.44 1.31 12.22
C GLU A 57 -3.27 1.30 10.93
N TYR A 58 -2.67 0.77 9.86
CA TYR A 58 -3.36 0.51 8.60
C TYR A 58 -3.34 -0.97 8.28
N ARG A 59 -4.43 -1.45 7.67
CA ARG A 59 -4.47 -2.81 7.15
C ARG A 59 -3.87 -2.82 5.75
N VAL A 60 -2.97 -3.78 5.50
CA VAL A 60 -2.31 -3.91 4.20
C VAL A 60 -2.64 -5.26 3.57
N THR A 61 -2.99 -5.26 2.27
CA THR A 61 -3.30 -6.48 1.51
C THR A 61 -2.57 -6.48 0.16
N LEU A 62 -2.56 -7.64 -0.51
CA LEU A 62 -2.24 -7.68 -1.93
C LEU A 62 -3.41 -7.07 -2.72
N PRO A 63 -3.13 -6.39 -3.84
CA PRO A 63 -4.17 -5.87 -4.72
C PRO A 63 -4.91 -6.99 -5.43
N THR A 64 -6.23 -6.84 -5.57
CA THR A 64 -6.97 -7.55 -6.63
C THR A 64 -6.66 -6.94 -8.00
N LEU A 65 -7.05 -7.63 -9.08
CA LEU A 65 -6.92 -7.09 -10.43
C LEU A 65 -7.69 -5.77 -10.56
N ASP A 66 -8.94 -5.74 -10.09
CA ASP A 66 -9.79 -4.55 -10.15
C ASP A 66 -9.19 -3.38 -9.37
N GLU A 67 -8.70 -3.63 -8.14
CA GLU A 67 -8.02 -2.60 -7.34
C GLU A 67 -6.77 -2.09 -8.05
N TYR A 68 -5.98 -2.98 -8.64
CA TYR A 68 -4.77 -2.60 -9.38
C TYR A 68 -5.11 -1.71 -10.58
N VAL A 69 -6.13 -2.06 -11.36
CA VAL A 69 -6.55 -1.31 -12.55
C VAL A 69 -7.12 0.06 -12.17
N VAL A 70 -7.93 0.14 -11.11
CA VAL A 70 -8.58 1.39 -10.68
C VAL A 70 -7.59 2.34 -10.03
N LEU A 71 -6.68 1.83 -9.20
CA LEU A 71 -5.79 2.65 -8.36
C LEU A 71 -4.43 2.93 -8.98
N THR A 72 -4.06 2.23 -10.06
CA THR A 72 -2.85 2.56 -10.80
C THR A 72 -2.99 3.96 -11.40
N PRO A 73 -2.06 4.90 -11.12
CA PRO A 73 -2.09 6.23 -11.72
C PRO A 73 -2.12 6.13 -13.24
N ARG A 74 -3.12 6.78 -13.84
CA ARG A 74 -3.32 6.82 -15.28
C ARG A 74 -2.42 7.90 -15.86
N LEU A 75 -1.53 7.53 -16.77
CA LEU A 75 -0.75 8.50 -17.55
C LEU A 75 -1.58 9.16 -18.65
N VAL A 76 -2.59 8.43 -19.15
CA VAL A 76 -3.54 8.86 -20.17
C VAL A 76 -4.91 8.26 -19.87
N THR A 77 -5.96 8.79 -20.49
CA THR A 77 -7.29 8.20 -20.41
C THR A 77 -7.26 6.82 -21.10
N PRO A 78 -7.65 5.73 -20.40
CA PRO A 78 -7.80 4.43 -21.06
C PRO A 78 -8.96 4.53 -22.07
N VAL A 79 -8.68 4.20 -23.33
CA VAL A 79 -9.64 4.02 -24.42
C VAL A 79 -10.13 2.59 -24.47
#